data_AF-A0AAW1MC32-F1
#
_entry.id   AF-A0AAW1MC32-F1
#
_cell.length_a   1.000
_cell.length_b   1.000
_cell.length_c   1.000
_cell.angle_alpha   90.00
_cell.angle_beta   90.00
_cell.angle_gamma   90.00
#
_symmetry.space_group_name_H-M   'P 1'
#
loop_
_entity.id
_entity.type
_entity.pdbx_description
1 polymer ?
#
loop_
_entity_poly.entity_id
_entity_poly.type
_entity_poly.pdbx_seq_one_letter_code
_entity_poly.pdbx_strand_id
1 'polypeptide(L)'
;MKGSESSKTVMASLHTESGRSQNAKSKARVDERTRRGRARESWLEEIMSDIRPTQIGDLWKRRSNQGIMNNFGELGIIGMIKAQRLRWLGHIQRLPPERATRRVMGQSVIGARRGRPRKKWRQAIEDALRKMNIRIWRKVAMDRQAWKGVVKEVLGLQDP
;
A
#
# COMPACT_ATOMS: atom_id res chain seq x y z
N MET A 1 -29.69 62.45 26.77
CA MET A 1 -28.29 62.10 26.40
C MET A 1 -27.87 60.83 27.16
N LYS A 2 -28.20 59.62 26.67
CA LYS A 2 -27.78 58.32 27.26
C LYS A 2 -27.61 57.25 26.16
N GLY A 3 -26.93 57.58 25.06
CA GLY A 3 -26.81 56.71 23.88
C GLY A 3 -25.39 56.25 23.52
N SER A 4 -24.35 56.76 24.19
CA SER A 4 -22.95 56.55 23.76
C SER A 4 -22.16 55.52 24.57
N GLU A 5 -22.59 55.15 25.77
CA GLU A 5 -21.92 54.14 26.61
C GLU A 5 -22.29 52.71 26.23
N SER A 6 -23.56 52.47 25.84
CA SER A 6 -24.03 51.13 25.46
C SER A 6 -23.30 50.58 24.22
N SER A 7 -23.06 51.43 23.22
CA SER A 7 -22.33 51.05 22.00
C SER A 7 -20.84 50.76 22.25
N LYS A 8 -20.21 51.41 23.23
CA LYS A 8 -18.81 51.14 23.60
C LYS A 8 -18.68 49.79 24.32
N THR A 9 -19.64 49.44 25.17
CA THR A 9 -19.67 48.15 25.89
C THR A 9 -19.94 46.96 24.95
N VAL A 10 -20.84 47.13 23.98
CA VAL A 10 -21.13 46.10 22.96
C VAL A 10 -19.93 45.90 22.03
N MET A 11 -19.30 46.98 21.56
CA MET A 11 -18.12 46.88 20.67
C MET A 11 -16.88 46.32 21.39
N ALA A 12 -16.68 46.62 22.68
CA ALA A 12 -15.61 46.02 23.48
C ALA A 12 -15.82 44.52 23.70
N SER A 13 -17.08 44.09 23.95
CA SER A 13 -17.43 42.68 24.10
C SER A 13 -17.18 41.88 22.81
N LEU A 14 -17.57 42.43 21.64
CA LEU A 14 -17.35 41.79 20.33
C LEU A 14 -15.86 41.57 19.99
N HIS A 15 -14.98 42.52 20.34
CA HIS A 15 -13.53 42.36 20.12
C HIS A 15 -12.93 41.28 21.04
N THR A 16 -13.41 41.17 22.29
CA THR A 16 -12.94 40.12 23.22
C THR A 16 -13.41 38.72 22.84
N GLU A 17 -14.65 38.57 22.37
CA GLU A 17 -15.20 37.28 21.91
C GLU A 17 -14.54 36.79 20.62
N SER A 18 -14.24 37.70 19.68
CA SER A 18 -13.49 37.38 18.46
C SER A 18 -12.08 36.88 18.77
N GLY A 19 -11.36 37.57 19.68
CA GLY A 19 -10.03 37.14 20.14
C GLY A 19 -10.06 35.79 20.88
N ARG A 20 -11.09 35.55 21.71
CA ARG A 20 -11.28 34.28 22.43
C ARG A 20 -11.62 33.12 21.48
N SER A 21 -12.41 33.39 20.44
CA SER A 21 -12.77 32.42 19.39
C SER A 21 -11.57 32.05 18.51
N GLN A 22 -10.76 33.04 18.10
CA GLN A 22 -9.53 32.79 17.33
C GLN A 22 -8.47 32.04 18.17
N ASN A 23 -8.32 32.39 19.45
CA ASN A 23 -7.42 31.68 20.37
C ASN A 23 -7.90 30.23 20.64
N ALA A 24 -9.21 30.02 20.81
CA ALA A 24 -9.80 28.68 20.97
C ALA A 24 -9.60 27.80 19.74
N LYS A 25 -9.80 28.35 18.52
CA LYS A 25 -9.52 27.64 17.26
C LYS A 25 -8.04 27.31 17.10
N SER A 26 -7.16 28.23 17.50
CA SER A 26 -5.71 28.03 17.43
C SER A 26 -5.26 26.93 18.39
N LYS A 27 -5.78 26.93 19.63
CA LYS A 27 -5.53 25.88 20.63
C LYS A 27 -6.08 24.52 20.19
N ALA A 28 -7.31 24.47 19.69
CA ALA A 28 -7.90 23.24 19.15
C ALA A 28 -7.08 22.66 17.98
N ARG A 29 -6.53 23.51 17.11
CA ARG A 29 -5.67 23.10 15.99
C ARG A 29 -4.32 22.53 16.45
N VAL A 30 -3.75 23.10 17.52
CA VAL A 30 -2.52 22.59 18.16
C VAL A 30 -2.82 21.26 18.86
N ASP A 31 -3.88 21.18 19.65
CA ASP A 31 -4.30 19.95 20.33
C ASP A 31 -4.58 18.80 19.35
N GLU A 32 -5.19 19.10 18.20
CA GLU A 32 -5.44 18.16 17.11
C GLU A 32 -4.14 17.72 16.40
N ARG A 33 -3.15 18.62 16.27
CA ARG A 33 -1.82 18.28 15.74
C ARG A 33 -1.06 17.38 16.71
N THR A 34 -1.16 17.64 18.01
CA THR A 34 -0.54 16.84 19.07
C THR A 34 -1.22 15.48 19.22
N ARG A 35 -2.56 15.40 19.10
CA ARG A 35 -3.29 14.12 19.04
C ARG A 35 -2.87 13.27 17.84
N ARG A 36 -2.81 13.85 16.64
CA ARG A 36 -2.33 13.15 15.44
C ARG A 36 -0.86 12.73 15.53
N GLY A 37 -0.01 13.53 16.18
CA GLY A 37 1.38 13.16 16.48
C GLY A 37 1.48 11.96 17.40
N ARG A 38 0.79 12.00 18.54
CA ARG A 38 0.73 10.87 19.50
C ARG A 38 0.13 9.62 18.89
N ALA A 39 -0.90 9.74 18.05
CA ALA A 39 -1.48 8.60 17.34
C ALA A 39 -0.50 7.96 16.36
N ARG A 40 0.33 8.76 15.66
CA ARG A 40 1.39 8.26 14.79
C ARG A 40 2.51 7.58 15.57
N GLU A 41 2.93 8.14 16.69
CA GLU A 41 3.95 7.52 17.56
C GLU A 41 3.42 6.22 18.18
N SER A 42 2.17 6.20 18.64
CA SER A 42 1.50 4.99 19.14
C SER A 42 1.46 3.90 18.06
N TRP A 43 1.13 4.26 16.83
CA TRP A 43 1.08 3.33 15.70
C TRP A 43 2.48 2.81 15.32
N LEU A 44 3.50 3.67 15.36
CA LEU A 44 4.88 3.25 15.13
C LEU A 44 5.37 2.32 16.24
N GLU A 45 5.04 2.57 17.50
CA GLU A 45 5.42 1.71 18.62
C GLU A 45 4.76 0.33 18.55
N GLU A 46 3.49 0.28 18.15
CA GLU A 46 2.74 -0.95 17.89
C GLU A 46 3.42 -1.78 16.79
N ILE A 47 3.65 -1.20 15.61
CA ILE A 47 4.33 -1.89 14.49
C ILE A 47 5.75 -2.30 14.86
N MET A 48 6.50 -1.41 15.53
CA MET A 48 7.86 -1.72 15.94
C MET A 48 7.89 -2.84 16.97
N SER A 49 6.88 -2.98 17.84
CA SER A 49 6.78 -4.11 18.78
C SER A 49 6.69 -5.45 18.04
N ASP A 50 5.94 -5.49 16.94
CA ASP A 50 5.74 -6.69 16.13
C ASP A 50 6.97 -7.09 15.31
N ILE A 51 7.86 -6.13 15.00
CA ILE A 51 9.11 -6.37 14.25
C ILE A 51 10.31 -6.58 15.18
N ARG A 52 10.31 -5.92 16.36
CA ARG A 52 11.44 -5.93 17.29
C ARG A 52 11.82 -7.36 17.71
N PRO A 53 13.11 -7.61 18.00
CA PRO A 53 13.56 -8.89 18.55
C PRO A 53 12.80 -9.21 19.83
N THR A 54 12.49 -10.49 20.06
CA THR A 54 11.78 -10.93 21.26
C THR A 54 12.80 -11.38 22.30
N GLN A 55 12.62 -10.95 23.54
CA GLN A 55 13.41 -11.41 24.67
C GLN A 55 12.91 -12.80 25.09
N ILE A 56 13.82 -13.79 25.12
CA ILE A 56 13.55 -15.14 25.60
C ILE A 56 14.57 -15.40 26.73
N GLY A 57 14.12 -15.24 27.97
CA GLY A 57 15.02 -15.21 29.13
C GLY A 57 16.01 -14.04 29.02
N ASP A 58 17.31 -14.33 29.10
CA ASP A 58 18.38 -13.32 28.98
C ASP A 58 18.82 -13.05 27.54
N LEU A 59 18.22 -13.71 26.54
CA LEU A 59 18.63 -13.61 25.14
C LEU A 59 17.64 -12.80 24.30
N TRP A 60 18.18 -11.87 23.50
CA TRP A 60 17.43 -11.19 22.45
C TRP A 60 17.48 -11.98 21.15
N LYS A 61 16.35 -12.53 20.73
CA LYS A 61 16.25 -13.32 19.49
C LYS A 61 15.58 -12.51 18.39
N ARG A 62 16.26 -12.38 17.24
CA ARG A 62 15.65 -11.81 16.03
C ARG A 62 14.46 -12.66 15.62
N ARG A 63 13.30 -12.03 15.35
CA ARG A 63 12.12 -12.73 14.81
C ARG A 63 12.41 -13.26 13.41
N SER A 64 11.81 -14.39 13.05
CA SER A 64 11.85 -14.90 11.68
C SER A 64 10.93 -14.09 10.78
N ASN A 65 11.21 -14.07 9.46
CA ASN A 65 10.32 -13.43 8.48
C ASN A 65 8.89 -14.00 8.55
N GLN A 66 8.76 -15.31 8.80
CA GLN A 66 7.46 -15.96 8.97
C GLN A 66 6.75 -15.46 10.24
N GLY A 67 7.47 -15.30 11.35
CA GLY A 67 6.91 -14.76 12.59
C GLY A 67 6.43 -13.31 12.42
N ILE A 68 7.21 -12.49 11.73
CA ILE A 68 6.81 -11.11 11.39
C ILE A 68 5.57 -11.13 10.50
N MET A 69 5.55 -11.97 9.46
CA MET A 69 4.40 -12.07 8.55
C MET A 69 3.11 -12.50 9.25
N ASN A 70 3.21 -13.43 10.20
CA ASN A 70 2.08 -13.87 11.00
C ASN A 70 1.54 -12.75 11.92
N ASN A 71 2.43 -11.94 12.51
CA ASN A 71 2.02 -10.81 13.37
C ASN A 71 1.18 -9.79 12.59
N PHE A 72 1.57 -9.48 11.36
CA PHE A 72 0.84 -8.51 10.53
C PHE A 72 -0.38 -9.10 9.83
N GLY A 73 -0.56 -10.42 9.81
CA GLY A 73 -1.63 -11.10 9.05
C GLY A 73 -1.59 -10.79 7.53
N GLU A 74 -0.52 -10.14 7.07
CA GLU A 74 -0.38 -9.62 5.72
C GLU A 74 0.53 -10.50 4.89
N LEU A 75 0.30 -10.47 3.58
CA LEU A 75 1.06 -11.22 2.61
C LEU A 75 2.43 -10.58 2.45
N GLY A 76 3.48 -11.40 2.40
CA GLY A 76 4.82 -10.91 2.14
C GLY A 76 4.91 -10.04 0.89
N ILE A 77 5.81 -9.07 0.92
CA ILE A 77 6.07 -8.15 -0.20
C ILE A 77 6.26 -8.88 -1.54
N ILE A 78 6.84 -10.09 -1.50
CA ILE A 78 7.02 -10.96 -2.66
C ILE A 78 5.67 -11.37 -3.27
N GLY A 79 4.73 -11.86 -2.45
CA GLY A 79 3.38 -12.23 -2.89
C GLY A 79 2.63 -11.04 -3.47
N MET A 80 2.71 -9.89 -2.80
CA MET A 80 2.12 -8.64 -3.28
C MET A 80 2.66 -8.21 -4.67
N ILE A 81 3.99 -8.27 -4.86
CA ILE A 81 4.63 -7.95 -6.14
C ILE A 81 4.20 -8.95 -7.23
N LYS A 82 4.17 -10.25 -6.94
CA LYS A 82 3.73 -11.28 -7.89
C LYS A 82 2.26 -11.07 -8.29
N ALA A 83 1.39 -10.80 -7.32
CA ALA A 83 -0.03 -10.52 -7.57
C ALA A 83 -0.23 -9.28 -8.44
N GLN A 84 0.48 -8.19 -8.15
CA GLN A 84 0.41 -6.96 -8.95
C GLN A 84 0.85 -7.20 -10.40
N ARG A 85 1.92 -7.97 -10.61
CA ARG A 85 2.39 -8.37 -11.94
C ARG A 85 1.33 -9.16 -12.71
N LEU A 86 0.62 -10.08 -12.05
CA LEU A 86 -0.47 -10.84 -12.66
C LEU A 86 -1.69 -9.97 -12.96
N ARG A 87 -2.08 -9.05 -12.07
CA ARG A 87 -3.16 -8.08 -12.36
C ARG A 87 -2.86 -7.30 -13.63
N TRP A 88 -1.64 -6.79 -13.75
CA TRP A 88 -1.21 -6.05 -14.94
C TRP A 88 -1.14 -6.94 -16.18
N LEU A 89 -0.63 -8.16 -16.08
CA LEU A 89 -0.63 -9.12 -17.19
C LEU A 89 -2.04 -9.40 -17.74
N GLY A 90 -3.00 -9.67 -16.85
CA GLY A 90 -4.39 -9.88 -17.25
C GLY A 90 -5.02 -8.63 -17.86
N HIS A 91 -4.68 -7.44 -17.33
CA HIS A 91 -5.09 -6.18 -17.94
C HIS A 91 -4.55 -6.04 -19.36
N ILE A 92 -3.25 -6.25 -19.58
CA ILE A 92 -2.65 -6.21 -20.93
C ILE A 92 -3.32 -7.24 -21.84
N GLN A 93 -3.60 -8.46 -21.37
CA GLN A 93 -4.21 -9.50 -22.19
C GLN A 93 -5.60 -9.14 -22.70
N ARG A 94 -6.37 -8.36 -21.93
CA ARG A 94 -7.71 -7.88 -22.30
C ARG A 94 -7.71 -6.59 -23.11
N LEU A 95 -6.57 -5.92 -23.26
CA LEU A 95 -6.48 -4.74 -24.12
C LEU A 95 -6.68 -5.13 -25.59
N PRO A 96 -7.34 -4.27 -26.39
CA PRO A 96 -7.43 -4.44 -27.83
C PRO A 96 -6.04 -4.59 -28.49
N PRO A 97 -5.89 -5.41 -29.54
CA PRO A 97 -4.61 -5.69 -30.19
C PRO A 97 -3.92 -4.44 -30.78
N GLU A 98 -4.66 -3.37 -31.04
CA GLU A 98 -4.15 -2.11 -31.61
C GLU A 98 -3.33 -1.31 -30.60
N ARG A 99 -3.59 -1.49 -29.29
CA ARG A 99 -2.90 -0.75 -28.23
C ARG A 99 -1.41 -1.10 -28.22
N ALA A 100 -0.55 -0.08 -28.17
CA ALA A 100 0.91 -0.26 -28.19
C ALA A 100 1.40 -1.27 -27.13
N THR A 101 0.89 -1.20 -25.90
CA THR A 101 1.25 -2.16 -24.83
C THR A 101 0.91 -3.60 -25.19
N ARG A 102 -0.24 -3.83 -25.84
CA ARG A 102 -0.67 -5.16 -26.31
C ARG A 102 0.23 -5.66 -27.44
N ARG A 103 0.59 -4.78 -28.38
CA ARG A 103 1.50 -5.06 -29.52
C ARG A 103 2.90 -5.40 -29.05
N VAL A 104 3.50 -4.59 -28.17
CA VAL A 104 4.82 -4.85 -27.58
C VAL A 104 4.80 -6.16 -26.77
N MET A 105 3.69 -6.43 -26.07
CA MET A 105 3.48 -7.72 -25.40
C MET A 105 3.19 -8.87 -26.39
N GLY A 106 3.07 -8.65 -27.69
CA GLY A 106 3.08 -9.73 -28.70
C GLY A 106 4.48 -9.98 -29.26
N GLN A 107 5.33 -8.96 -29.25
CA GLN A 107 6.60 -8.96 -29.97
C GLN A 107 7.71 -9.69 -29.21
N SER A 108 8.54 -10.39 -29.99
CA SER A 108 9.82 -10.90 -29.54
C SER A 108 10.90 -9.93 -30.01
N VAL A 109 11.64 -9.32 -29.07
CA VAL A 109 12.83 -8.55 -29.43
C VAL A 109 13.92 -9.54 -29.86
N ILE A 110 14.22 -9.53 -31.16
CA ILE A 110 15.27 -10.34 -31.80
C ILE A 110 16.59 -9.59 -31.63
N GLY A 111 17.57 -10.23 -31.01
CA GLY A 111 18.91 -9.67 -30.78
C GLY A 111 19.68 -10.45 -29.71
N ALA A 112 20.93 -10.77 -30.01
CA ALA A 112 21.85 -11.41 -29.05
C ALA A 112 22.48 -10.34 -28.15
N ARG A 113 22.36 -10.49 -26.83
CA ARG A 113 23.14 -9.70 -25.85
C ARG A 113 24.34 -10.55 -25.43
N ARG A 114 25.56 -10.00 -25.39
CA ARG A 114 26.71 -10.68 -24.78
C ARG A 114 26.46 -10.83 -23.27
N GLY A 115 26.62 -12.05 -22.74
CA GLY A 115 26.41 -12.39 -21.32
C GLY A 115 25.10 -13.13 -21.01
N ARG A 116 24.88 -13.49 -19.74
CA ARG A 116 23.66 -14.21 -19.30
C ARG A 116 22.41 -13.36 -19.57
N PRO A 117 21.44 -13.84 -20.37
CA PRO A 117 20.19 -13.12 -20.55
C PRO A 117 19.47 -13.01 -19.20
N ARG A 118 19.18 -11.79 -18.74
CA ARG A 118 18.25 -11.59 -17.62
C ARG A 118 16.89 -12.17 -18.03
N LYS A 119 16.23 -12.92 -17.15
CA LYS A 119 14.86 -13.38 -17.40
C LYS A 119 14.00 -12.17 -17.76
N LYS A 120 13.39 -12.20 -18.95
CA LYS A 120 12.46 -11.15 -19.39
C LYS A 120 11.27 -11.14 -18.42
N TRP A 121 10.71 -9.96 -18.14
CA TRP A 121 9.56 -9.82 -17.22
C TRP A 121 8.43 -10.80 -17.54
N ARG A 122 8.05 -10.92 -18.82
CA ARG A 122 7.08 -11.89 -19.32
C ARG A 122 7.46 -13.32 -18.95
N GLN A 123 8.69 -13.72 -19.25
CA GLN A 123 9.17 -15.08 -19.01
C GLN A 123 9.13 -15.42 -17.51
N ALA A 124 9.50 -14.47 -16.64
CA ALA A 124 9.41 -14.68 -15.19
C ALA A 124 7.96 -14.93 -14.71
N ILE A 125 6.97 -14.26 -15.31
CA ILE A 125 5.56 -14.45 -14.97
C ILE A 125 5.00 -15.73 -15.57
N GLU A 126 5.34 -16.03 -16.83
CA GLU A 126 4.94 -17.29 -17.47
C GLU A 126 5.54 -18.49 -16.73
N ASP A 127 6.79 -18.41 -16.27
CA ASP A 127 7.40 -19.43 -15.41
C ASP A 127 6.62 -19.59 -14.10
N ALA A 128 6.20 -18.49 -13.47
CA ALA A 128 5.41 -18.52 -12.24
C ALA A 128 4.02 -19.16 -12.48
N LEU A 129 3.34 -18.81 -13.57
CA LEU A 129 2.06 -19.41 -13.96
C LEU A 129 2.21 -20.91 -14.26
N ARG A 130 3.32 -21.33 -14.88
CA ARG A 130 3.62 -22.75 -15.10
C ARG A 130 3.83 -23.51 -13.79
N LYS A 131 4.51 -22.91 -12.80
CA LYS A 131 4.66 -23.51 -11.47
C LYS A 131 3.31 -23.73 -10.77
N MET A 132 2.33 -22.87 -11.03
CA MET A 132 0.95 -23.02 -10.55
C MET A 132 0.08 -23.89 -11.47
N ASN A 133 0.67 -24.57 -12.45
CA ASN A 133 -0.01 -25.40 -13.44
C ASN A 133 -1.05 -24.66 -14.33
N ILE A 134 -0.95 -23.34 -14.45
CA ILE A 134 -1.84 -22.52 -15.28
C ILE A 134 -1.20 -22.35 -16.68
N ARG A 135 -1.41 -23.35 -17.53
CA ARG A 135 -0.84 -23.36 -18.90
C ARG A 135 -1.63 -22.48 -19.88
N ILE A 136 -2.95 -22.43 -19.75
CA ILE A 136 -3.85 -21.70 -20.66
C ILE A 136 -4.17 -20.28 -20.14
N TRP A 137 -3.18 -19.63 -19.52
CA TRP A 137 -3.37 -18.36 -18.82
C TRP A 137 -3.95 -17.24 -19.70
N ARG A 138 -3.68 -17.26 -21.01
CA ARG A 138 -4.22 -16.26 -21.96
C ARG A 138 -5.73 -16.30 -22.09
N LYS A 139 -6.33 -17.51 -22.07
CA LYS A 139 -7.79 -17.68 -22.07
C LYS A 139 -8.36 -17.37 -20.70
N VAL A 140 -7.73 -17.88 -19.64
CA VAL A 140 -8.13 -17.62 -18.24
C VAL A 140 -8.12 -16.12 -17.94
N ALA A 141 -7.15 -15.37 -18.45
CA ALA A 141 -7.05 -13.93 -18.27
C ALA A 141 -8.16 -13.12 -18.96
N MET A 142 -8.87 -13.68 -19.94
CA MET A 142 -10.02 -13.01 -20.56
C MET A 142 -11.21 -13.00 -19.61
N ASP A 143 -11.39 -14.06 -18.82
CA ASP A 143 -12.36 -14.11 -17.73
C ASP A 143 -11.81 -13.36 -16.50
N ARG A 144 -12.48 -12.28 -16.12
CA ARG A 144 -12.08 -11.46 -14.95
C ARG A 144 -12.19 -12.22 -13.63
N GLN A 145 -13.20 -13.08 -13.48
CA GLN A 145 -13.42 -13.82 -12.24
C GLN A 145 -12.41 -14.96 -12.11
N ALA A 146 -12.23 -15.75 -13.17
CA ALA A 146 -11.18 -16.78 -13.19
C ALA A 146 -9.79 -16.18 -12.94
N TRP A 147 -9.47 -15.04 -13.58
CA TRP A 147 -8.20 -14.35 -13.35
C TRP A 147 -8.06 -13.82 -11.92
N LYS A 148 -9.14 -13.34 -11.30
CA LYS A 148 -9.13 -12.91 -9.89
C LYS A 148 -8.81 -14.08 -8.96
N GLY A 149 -9.33 -15.27 -9.25
CA GLY A 149 -8.97 -16.51 -8.54
C GLY A 149 -7.46 -16.78 -8.58
N VAL A 150 -6.86 -16.75 -9.78
CA VAL A 150 -5.41 -16.93 -9.97
C VAL A 150 -4.58 -15.91 -9.19
N VAL A 151 -5.00 -14.63 -9.20
CA VAL A 151 -4.31 -13.58 -8.44
C VAL A 151 -4.42 -13.82 -6.94
N LYS A 152 -5.56 -14.31 -6.45
CA LYS A 152 -5.77 -14.65 -5.04
C LYS A 152 -4.95 -15.86 -4.61
N GLU A 153 -4.80 -16.85 -5.48
CA GLU A 153 -3.97 -18.03 -5.23
C GLU A 153 -2.50 -17.64 -5.07
N VAL A 154 -1.98 -16.72 -5.91
CA VAL A 154 -0.62 -16.16 -5.75
C VAL A 154 -0.46 -15.34 -4.48
N LEU A 155 -1.52 -14.66 -4.06
CA LEU A 155 -1.54 -13.96 -2.78
C LEU A 155 -1.46 -14.98 -1.62
N GLY A 156 -2.16 -16.12 -1.70
CA GLY A 156 -2.14 -17.16 -0.67
C GLY A 156 -0.93 -18.10 -0.69
N LEU A 157 -0.21 -18.19 -1.81
CA LEU A 157 1.04 -18.95 -1.94
C LEU A 157 2.20 -18.16 -1.31
N GLN A 158 2.40 -18.33 0.00
CA GLN A 158 3.71 -18.14 0.61
C GLN A 158 4.66 -19.14 -0.05
N ASP A 159 5.69 -18.67 -0.77
CA ASP A 159 6.81 -19.55 -1.11
C ASP A 159 7.43 -20.03 0.22
N PRO A 160 7.79 -21.31 0.37
CA PRO A 160 8.45 -21.83 1.57
C PRO A 160 9.80 -21.16 1.85
#